data_AF-A0A1G3T939-F1
#
_entry.id   AF-A0A1G3T939-F1
#
_cell.length_a   1.000
_cell.length_b   1.000
_cell.length_c   1.000
_cell.angle_alpha   90.00
_cell.angle_beta   90.00
_cell.angle_gamma   90.00
#
_symmetry.space_group_name_H-M   'P 1'
#
loop_
_entity.id
_entity.type
_entity.pdbx_description
1 polymer ?
#
loop_
_entity_poly.entity_id
_entity_poly.type
_entity_poly.pdbx_seq_one_letter_code
_entity_poly.pdbx_strand_id
1 'polypeptide(L)'
;LSFLAKSDSPTKEQFDQKVDMNFRFLEKNEAVKLYKDEYLVLEALGQKILDFRASDEEIETIKEELFYAQNQLEKRVNASRYKKSKHDNHATDGW
;
A
#
# COMPACT_ATOMS: atom_id res chain seq x y z
N LEU A 1 3.11 5.31 -4.08
CA LEU A 1 3.20 4.99 -5.53
C LEU A 1 3.11 6.18 -6.47
N SER A 2 2.59 7.33 -6.04
CA SER A 2 2.54 8.56 -6.85
C SER A 2 3.88 8.99 -7.48
N PHE A 3 5.04 8.59 -6.95
CA PHE A 3 6.34 8.87 -7.56
C PHE A 3 6.54 8.04 -8.85
N LEU A 4 6.50 6.72 -8.76
CA LEU A 4 6.67 5.82 -9.93
C LEU A 4 5.64 6.06 -11.03
N ALA A 5 4.45 6.53 -10.68
CA ALA A 5 3.39 6.84 -11.64
C ALA A 5 3.53 8.22 -12.31
N LYS A 6 4.25 9.18 -11.71
CA LYS A 6 4.39 10.56 -12.21
C LYS A 6 5.76 10.86 -12.80
N SER A 7 6.75 10.02 -12.53
CA SER A 7 8.08 10.16 -13.12
C SER A 7 8.07 9.65 -14.56
N ASP A 8 8.56 10.45 -15.50
CA ASP A 8 8.67 10.06 -16.91
C ASP A 8 9.70 8.95 -17.13
N SER A 9 10.75 8.89 -16.30
CA SER A 9 11.81 7.87 -16.36
C SER A 9 12.39 7.60 -14.96
N PRO A 10 11.64 6.92 -14.07
CA PRO A 10 12.14 6.60 -12.74
C PRO A 10 13.31 5.61 -12.85
N THR A 11 14.32 5.78 -12.01
CA THR A 11 15.39 4.78 -11.87
C THR A 11 15.24 4.00 -10.57
N LYS A 12 15.81 2.79 -10.52
CA LYS A 12 15.89 1.95 -9.31
C LYS A 12 16.49 2.70 -8.13
N GLU A 13 17.57 3.43 -8.40
CA GLU A 13 18.31 4.21 -7.40
C GLU A 13 17.45 5.34 -6.79
N GLN A 14 16.66 6.03 -7.61
CA GLN A 14 15.70 7.03 -7.11
C GLN A 14 14.56 6.40 -6.30
N PHE A 15 14.09 5.23 -6.71
CA PHE A 15 13.11 4.46 -5.96
C PHE A 15 13.67 4.08 -4.58
N ASP A 16 14.87 3.52 -4.52
CA ASP A 16 15.52 3.10 -3.28
C ASP A 16 15.73 4.27 -2.32
N GLN A 17 16.20 5.41 -2.83
CA GLN A 17 16.33 6.65 -2.03
C GLN A 17 14.98 7.09 -1.43
N LYS A 18 13.89 6.98 -2.19
CA LYS A 18 12.55 7.31 -1.69
C LYS A 18 12.10 6.30 -0.64
N VAL A 19 12.35 5.01 -0.83
CA VAL A 19 12.02 3.98 0.16
C VAL A 19 12.78 4.25 1.46
N ASP A 20 14.10 4.43 1.40
CA ASP A 20 14.95 4.66 2.55
C ASP A 20 14.55 5.92 3.34
N MET A 21 14.23 7.02 2.64
CA MET A 21 13.76 8.25 3.27
C MET A 21 12.45 8.05 4.05
N ASN A 22 11.50 7.30 3.48
CA ASN A 22 10.22 7.01 4.14
C ASN A 22 10.37 5.97 5.26
N PHE A 23 11.27 4.99 5.08
CA PHE A 23 11.50 3.93 6.07
C PHE A 23 12.17 4.47 7.33
N ARG A 24 13.10 5.43 7.22
CA ARG A 24 13.69 6.13 8.38
C ARG A 24 12.68 6.76 9.33
N PHE A 25 11.50 7.14 8.83
CA PHE A 25 10.41 7.62 9.67
C PHE A 25 9.81 6.46 10.48
N LEU A 26 9.62 5.30 9.86
CA LEU A 26 9.06 4.12 10.50
C LEU A 26 10.01 3.55 11.57
N GLU A 27 11.32 3.54 11.33
CA GLU A 27 12.33 3.05 12.30
C GLU A 27 12.32 3.82 13.64
N LYS A 28 11.83 5.06 13.64
CA LYS A 28 11.74 5.90 14.85
C LYS A 28 10.49 5.62 15.68
N ASN A 29 9.59 4.77 15.21
CA ASN A 29 8.33 4.47 15.85
C ASN A 29 8.27 3.00 16.22
N GLU A 30 7.70 2.69 17.39
CA GLU A 30 7.46 1.30 17.77
C GLU A 30 6.38 0.69 16.86
N ALA A 31 6.64 -0.52 16.36
CA ALA A 31 5.70 -1.23 15.52
C ALA A 31 4.46 -1.62 16.33
N VAL A 32 3.32 -1.01 16.01
CA VAL A 32 2.03 -1.40 16.58
C VAL A 32 1.42 -2.48 15.71
N LYS A 33 1.09 -3.63 16.30
CA LYS A 33 0.36 -4.68 15.56
C LYS A 33 -1.01 -4.16 15.15
N LEU A 34 -1.29 -4.24 13.85
CA LEU A 34 -2.56 -3.81 13.29
C LEU A 34 -3.46 -5.04 13.10
N TYR A 35 -4.58 -5.08 13.83
CA TYR A 35 -5.47 -6.27 13.84
C TYR A 35 -6.67 -6.16 12.89
N LYS A 36 -6.80 -5.03 12.18
CA LYS A 36 -7.85 -4.85 11.18
C LYS A 36 -7.32 -5.33 9.84
N ASP A 37 -8.09 -6.15 9.12
CA ASP A 37 -7.71 -6.71 7.81
C ASP A 37 -7.18 -5.66 6.83
N GLU A 38 -7.79 -4.46 6.82
CA GLU A 38 -7.38 -3.33 5.98
C GLU A 38 -5.93 -2.92 6.22
N TYR A 39 -5.49 -2.98 7.48
CA TYR A 39 -4.15 -2.61 7.89
C TYR A 39 -3.14 -3.73 7.66
N LEU A 40 -3.54 -5.00 7.78
CA LEU A 40 -2.68 -6.14 7.41
C LEU A 40 -2.33 -6.12 5.91
N VAL A 41 -3.29 -5.72 5.05
CA VAL A 41 -3.01 -5.57 3.62
C VAL A 41 -2.08 -4.39 3.35
N LEU A 42 -2.21 -3.29 4.11
CA LEU A 42 -1.31 -2.15 4.02
C LEU A 42 0.11 -2.50 4.47
N GLU A 43 0.24 -3.27 5.55
CA GLU A 43 1.52 -3.80 6.06
C GLU A 43 2.18 -4.71 5.01
N ALA A 44 1.41 -5.62 4.40
CA ALA A 44 1.92 -6.48 3.32
C ALA A 44 2.40 -5.68 2.10
N LEU A 45 1.71 -4.58 1.73
CA LEU A 45 2.16 -3.68 0.67
C LEU A 45 3.47 -2.97 1.06
N GLY A 46 3.58 -2.53 2.31
CA GLY A 46 4.81 -1.93 2.86
C GLY A 46 5.99 -2.90 2.78
N GLN A 47 5.79 -4.16 3.20
CA GLN A 47 6.81 -5.20 3.11
C GLN A 47 7.22 -5.46 1.66
N LYS A 48 6.25 -5.56 0.73
CA LYS A 48 6.54 -5.74 -0.70
C LYS A 48 7.42 -4.62 -1.27
N ILE A 49 7.22 -3.37 -0.84
CA ILE A 49 8.06 -2.22 -1.23
C ILE A 49 9.50 -2.39 -0.72
N LEU A 50 9.67 -2.87 0.52
CA LEU A 50 11.00 -3.12 1.10
C LEU A 50 11.71 -4.29 0.42
N ASP A 51 10.97 -5.35 0.10
CA ASP A 51 11.49 -6.52 -0.62
C ASP A 51 11.99 -6.11 -2.01
N PHE A 52 11.24 -5.28 -2.74
CA PHE A 52 11.70 -4.72 -4.03
C PHE A 52 12.89 -3.79 -3.89
N ARG A 53 13.00 -3.05 -2.78
CA ARG A 53 14.19 -2.24 -2.52
C ARG A 53 15.42 -3.14 -2.29
N ALA A 54 15.24 -4.29 -1.67
CA ALA A 54 16.30 -5.26 -1.39
C ALA A 54 16.61 -6.21 -2.57
N SER A 55 15.80 -6.22 -3.62
CA SER A 55 15.99 -7.07 -4.79
C SER A 55 16.70 -6.35 -5.94
N ASP A 56 17.24 -7.14 -6.87
CA ASP A 56 17.81 -6.70 -8.15
C ASP A 56 16.75 -6.57 -9.26
N GLU A 57 15.48 -6.41 -8.88
CA GLU A 57 14.37 -6.34 -9.83
C GLU A 57 14.40 -5.02 -10.61
N GLU A 58 14.05 -5.08 -11.89
CA GLU A 58 14.05 -3.92 -12.78
C GLU A 58 12.96 -2.93 -12.40
N ILE A 59 13.24 -1.64 -12.61
CA ILE A 59 12.34 -0.56 -12.16
C ILE A 59 10.95 -0.62 -12.81
N GLU A 60 10.86 -1.11 -14.05
CA GLU A 60 9.58 -1.30 -14.73
C GLU A 60 8.76 -2.42 -14.10
N THR A 61 9.38 -3.56 -13.79
CA THR A 61 8.69 -4.64 -13.06
C THR A 61 8.20 -4.17 -11.69
N ILE A 62 9.06 -3.47 -10.94
CA ILE A 62 8.70 -2.90 -9.63
C ILE A 62 7.49 -1.98 -9.76
N LYS A 63 7.47 -1.12 -10.78
CA LYS A 63 6.38 -0.18 -11.04
C LYS A 63 5.08 -0.92 -11.34
N GLU A 64 5.10 -1.90 -12.24
CA GLU A 64 3.91 -2.69 -12.61
C GLU A 64 3.36 -3.46 -11.40
N GLU A 65 4.23 -4.16 -10.68
CA GLU A 65 3.86 -4.98 -9.53
C GLU A 65 3.30 -4.17 -8.36
N LEU A 66 3.89 -3.01 -8.09
CA LEU A 66 3.39 -2.13 -7.04
C LEU A 66 2.09 -1.43 -7.47
N PHE A 67 1.95 -1.05 -8.75
CA PHE A 67 0.70 -0.49 -9.27
C PHE A 67 -0.45 -1.51 -9.19
N TYR A 68 -0.18 -2.77 -9.55
CA TYR A 68 -1.13 -3.87 -9.38
C TYR A 68 -1.52 -4.04 -7.91
N ALA A 69 -0.54 -4.10 -7.00
CA ALA A 69 -0.79 -4.27 -5.57
C ALA A 69 -1.63 -3.12 -4.98
N GLN A 70 -1.38 -1.87 -5.39
CA GLN A 70 -2.21 -0.72 -5.01
C GLN A 70 -3.65 -0.87 -5.47
N ASN A 71 -3.87 -1.23 -6.74
CA ASN A 71 -5.22 -1.41 -7.27
C ASN A 71 -5.99 -2.49 -6.51
N GLN A 72 -5.31 -3.56 -6.10
CA GLN A 72 -5.93 -4.62 -5.27
C GLN A 72 -6.29 -4.10 -3.87
N LEU A 73 -5.41 -3.29 -3.26
CA LEU A 73 -5.70 -2.66 -1.97
C LEU A 73 -6.93 -1.75 -2.07
N GLU A 74 -6.99 -0.88 -3.08
CA GLU A 74 -8.12 0.04 -3.29
C GLU A 74 -9.45 -0.72 -3.49
N LYS A 75 -9.43 -1.79 -4.30
CA LYS A 75 -10.59 -2.68 -4.47
C LYS A 75 -11.08 -3.26 -3.14
N ARG A 76 -10.16 -3.76 -2.30
CA ARG A 76 -10.49 -4.35 -0.99
C ARG A 76 -11.05 -3.30 -0.02
N VAL A 77 -10.42 -2.13 0.07
CA VAL A 77 -10.88 -1.03 0.93
C VAL A 77 -12.28 -0.56 0.50
N ASN A 78 -12.51 -0.41 -0.81
CA ASN A 78 -13.83 -0.02 -1.33
C ASN A 78 -14.89 -1.08 -1.04
N ALA A 79 -14.57 -2.37 -1.19
CA ALA A 79 -15.48 -3.46 -0.85
C ALA A 79 -15.82 -3.48 0.66
N SER A 80 -14.83 -3.25 1.55
CA SER A 80 -15.05 -3.14 3.00
C SER A 80 -16.00 -1.97 3.33
N ARG A 81 -15.71 -0.79 2.76
CA ARG A 81 -16.54 0.42 2.95
C ARG A 81 -17.97 0.22 2.46
N TYR A 82 -18.14 -0.40 1.29
CA TYR A 82 -19.45 -0.69 0.73
C TYR A 82 -20.25 -1.65 1.61
N LYS A 83 -19.63 -2.76 2.07
CA LYS A 83 -20.27 -3.69 3.01
C LYS A 83 -20.71 -2.96 4.29
N LYS A 84 -19.81 -2.17 4.89
CA LYS A 84 -20.13 -1.39 6.08
C LYS A 84 -21.32 -0.45 5.85
N SER A 85 -21.30 0.34 4.78
CA SER A 85 -22.40 1.25 4.43
C SER A 85 -23.74 0.53 4.23
N LYS A 86 -23.73 -0.68 3.64
CA LYS A 86 -24.95 -1.50 3.50
C LYS A 86 -25.47 -2.01 4.84
N HIS A 87 -24.59 -2.42 5.75
CA HIS A 87 -24.99 -2.85 7.09
C HIS A 87 -25.49 -1.67 7.94
N ASP A 88 -24.89 -0.49 7.81
CA ASP A 88 -25.32 0.72 8.52
C ASP A 88 -26.70 1.19 8.04
N ASN A 89 -26.97 1.17 6.73
CA ASN A 89 -28.29 1.53 6.19
C ASN A 89 -29.40 0.52 6.55
N HIS A 90 -29.05 -0.76 6.75
CA HIS A 90 -30.03 -1.77 7.15
C HIS A 90 -30.41 -1.68 8.64
N ALA A 91 -29.58 -1.04 9.46
CA ALA A 91 -29.87 -0.77 10.87
C ALA A 91 -30.85 0.42 11.06
N THR A 92 -30.97 1.30 10.06
CA THR A 92 -31.88 2.46 10.08
C THR A 92 -33.23 2.19 9.42
N ASP A 93 -33.37 1.13 8.61
CA ASP A 93 -34.64 0.76 7.93
C ASP A 93 -35.62 -0.03 8.82
N GLY A 94 -35.31 -0.17 10.11
CA GLY A 94 -36.09 -0.96 11.08
C GLY A 94 -36.66 -0.18 12.27
N TRP A 95 -36.79 1.15 12.18
CA TRP A 95 -37.46 1.99 13.16
C TRP A 95 -38.63 2.76 12.55
#